data_AF-A0A4Y2UQL8-F1
#
_entry.id   AF-A0A4Y2UQL8-F1
#
_cell.length_a   1.000
_cell.length_b   1.000
_cell.length_c   1.000
_cell.angle_alpha   90.00
_cell.angle_beta   90.00
_cell.angle_gamma   90.00
#
_symmetry.space_group_name_H-M   'P 1'
#
loop_
_entity.id
_entity.type
_entity.pdbx_description
1 polymer ?
#
loop_
_entity_poly.entity_id
_entity_poly.type
_entity_poly.pdbx_seq_one_letter_code
_entity_poly.pdbx_strand_id
1 'polypeptide(L)'
;MGSCLHCVFVNPALQQSISCRPAEKGIVRGQPIPKSCYMQTRKKTLALDSNVNKLTVLPFSTEEITFTVKEENSYLEWEFETKNKDIDFSLLFKRESPEDMEYVVFIPKQRIDTSDESEKGCFKCEKVGSCE
;
A
#
# COMPACT_ATOMS: atom_id res chain seq x y z
N MET A 1 17.68 -17.67 -7.41
CA MET A 1 17.51 -16.21 -7.59
C MET A 1 16.20 -15.82 -6.94
N GLY A 2 16.24 -15.07 -5.83
CA GLY A 2 15.03 -14.60 -5.12
C GLY A 2 14.41 -13.35 -5.76
N SER A 3 13.15 -13.07 -5.43
CA SER A 3 12.46 -11.83 -5.81
C SER A 3 12.78 -10.75 -4.78
N CYS A 4 13.16 -9.56 -5.23
CA CYS A 4 13.38 -8.41 -4.33
C CYS A 4 12.18 -7.46 -4.45
N LEU A 5 11.52 -7.18 -3.33
CA LEU A 5 10.50 -6.14 -3.19
C LEU A 5 11.11 -4.85 -2.70
N HIS A 6 10.57 -3.75 -3.18
CA HIS A 6 10.74 -2.42 -2.63
C HIS A 6 9.40 -1.99 -2.04
N CYS A 7 9.32 -1.71 -0.75
CA CYS A 7 8.09 -1.35 -0.05
C CYS A 7 8.21 0.00 0.66
N VAL A 8 7.20 0.85 0.51
CA VAL A 8 7.04 2.07 1.30
C VAL A 8 5.89 1.87 2.27
N PHE A 9 6.16 2.16 3.55
CA PHE A 9 5.15 2.18 4.60
C PHE A 9 5.08 3.61 5.14
N VAL A 10 3.97 4.30 4.89
CA VAL A 10 3.77 5.65 5.39
C VAL A 10 3.21 5.55 6.81
N ASN A 11 4.01 6.00 7.78
CA ASN A 11 3.54 6.13 9.17
C ASN A 11 2.68 7.40 9.29
N PRO A 12 1.42 7.31 9.77
CA PRO A 12 0.51 8.46 9.86
C PRO A 12 0.96 9.58 10.83
N ALA A 13 2.03 9.39 11.61
CA ALA A 13 2.57 10.42 12.50
C ALA A 13 3.25 11.62 11.80
N LEU A 14 3.35 11.63 10.46
CA LEU A 14 3.92 12.74 9.69
C LEU A 14 2.99 13.15 8.53
N GLN A 15 1.81 13.66 8.86
CA GLN A 15 1.05 14.51 7.92
C GLN A 15 1.76 15.87 7.80
N GLN A 16 2.70 16.01 6.86
CA GLN A 16 3.10 17.34 6.40
C GLN A 16 1.94 17.93 5.58
N SER A 17 1.48 19.08 6.05
CA SER A 17 0.35 19.84 5.54
C SER A 17 0.49 20.18 4.05
N ILE A 18 -0.36 19.59 3.21
CA ILE A 18 -0.60 20.13 1.87
C ILE A 18 -1.51 21.35 2.04
N SER A 19 -0.94 22.54 1.87
CA SER A 19 -1.71 23.79 1.84
C SER A 19 -2.45 23.90 0.51
N CYS A 20 -3.77 23.74 0.55
CA CYS A 20 -4.62 24.01 -0.60
C CYS A 20 -4.85 25.51 -0.71
N ARG A 21 -4.40 26.13 -1.82
CA ARG A 21 -4.74 27.51 -2.17
C ARG A 21 -6.25 27.62 -2.46
N PRO A 22 -6.91 28.76 -2.19
CA PRO A 22 -8.34 28.89 -2.40
C PRO A 22 -8.69 28.87 -3.89
N ALA A 23 -9.70 28.09 -4.25
CA ALA A 23 -10.24 27.98 -5.60
C ALA A 23 -11.28 29.08 -5.85
N GLU A 24 -11.09 29.89 -6.90
CA GLU A 24 -12.15 30.76 -7.41
C GLU A 24 -13.06 29.99 -8.38
N LYS A 25 -14.35 29.93 -7.99
CA LYS A 25 -15.58 29.71 -8.79
C LYS A 25 -15.66 28.55 -9.78
N GLY A 26 -16.49 27.57 -9.38
CA GLY A 26 -17.23 26.66 -10.27
C GLY A 26 -17.01 25.20 -9.91
N ILE A 27 -17.96 24.57 -9.22
CA ILE A 27 -17.93 23.13 -8.97
C ILE A 27 -18.24 22.42 -10.30
N VAL A 28 -17.20 22.01 -11.02
CA VAL A 28 -17.33 21.14 -12.18
C VAL A 28 -17.54 19.71 -11.67
N ARG A 29 -18.71 19.13 -11.94
CA ARG A 29 -18.94 17.70 -11.66
C ARG A 29 -18.04 16.86 -12.57
N GLY A 30 -17.29 15.94 -11.97
CA GLY A 30 -16.18 15.19 -12.59
C GLY A 30 -16.48 14.77 -14.03
N GLN A 31 -15.75 15.36 -14.97
CA GLN A 31 -15.74 14.96 -16.38
C GLN A 31 -14.63 13.92 -16.58
N PRO A 32 -14.73 13.04 -17.60
CA PRO A 32 -13.64 12.17 -17.99
C PRO A 32 -12.37 12.99 -18.26
N ILE A 33 -11.27 12.64 -17.58
CA ILE A 33 -9.98 13.33 -17.77
C ILE A 33 -9.50 13.05 -19.20
N PRO A 34 -9.19 14.09 -20.01
CA PRO A 34 -8.63 13.90 -21.35
C PRO A 34 -7.36 13.06 -21.32
N LYS A 35 -7.20 12.13 -22.26
CA LYS A 35 -6.04 11.22 -22.32
C LYS A 35 -4.70 11.95 -22.42
N SER A 36 -4.68 13.15 -22.99
CA SER A 36 -3.49 14.02 -23.05
C SER A 36 -3.02 14.50 -21.66
N CYS A 37 -3.90 14.46 -20.65
CA CYS A 37 -3.61 14.78 -19.27
C CYS A 37 -3.21 13.55 -18.44
N TYR A 38 -3.19 12.36 -19.05
CA TYR A 38 -2.62 11.19 -18.39
C TYR A 38 -1.12 11.41 -18.30
N MET A 39 -0.55 11.19 -17.12
CA MET A 39 0.87 11.43 -16.86
C MET A 39 1.70 10.73 -17.93
N GLN A 40 2.51 11.50 -18.66
CA GLN A 40 3.50 10.94 -19.58
C GLN A 40 4.49 10.14 -18.75
N THR A 41 4.62 8.86 -19.09
CA THR A 41 5.31 7.76 -18.41
C THR A 41 6.79 8.05 -18.10
N ARG A 42 7.07 8.94 -17.14
CA ARG A 42 8.26 8.80 -16.32
C ARG A 42 7.90 7.87 -15.19
N LYS A 43 8.07 6.55 -15.42
CA LYS A 43 7.99 5.52 -14.38
C LYS A 43 8.93 5.94 -13.26
N LYS A 44 8.38 6.47 -12.17
CA LYS A 44 9.15 6.84 -11.00
C LYS A 44 9.27 5.56 -10.17
N THR A 45 10.28 4.76 -10.45
CA THR A 45 10.51 3.47 -9.78
C THR A 45 10.80 3.70 -8.31
N LEU A 46 10.08 3.00 -7.42
CA LEU A 46 10.32 3.03 -5.96
C LEU A 46 11.77 2.68 -5.62
N ALA A 47 12.42 1.86 -6.43
CA ALA A 47 13.82 1.47 -6.25
C ALA A 47 14.82 2.64 -6.18
N LEU A 48 14.46 3.83 -6.66
CA LEU A 48 15.29 5.04 -6.63
C LEU A 48 15.01 5.95 -5.43
N ASP A 49 13.96 5.70 -4.67
CA ASP A 49 13.63 6.49 -3.49
C ASP A 49 14.40 5.97 -2.27
N SER A 50 14.98 6.89 -1.49
CA SER A 50 15.82 6.60 -0.33
C SER A 50 15.03 6.15 0.90
N ASN A 51 13.71 6.38 0.93
CA ASN A 51 12.85 6.05 2.06
C ASN A 51 12.16 4.68 1.90
N VAL A 52 12.64 3.86 0.95
CA VAL A 52 12.03 2.58 0.60
C VAL A 52 12.79 1.42 1.22
N ASN A 53 12.05 0.53 1.87
CA ASN A 53 12.61 -0.69 2.42
C ASN A 53 12.73 -1.76 1.34
N LYS A 54 13.84 -2.51 1.34
CA LYS A 54 14.05 -3.62 0.40
C LYS A 54 13.90 -4.94 1.13
N LEU A 55 13.01 -5.79 0.64
CA LEU A 55 12.79 -7.14 1.14
C LEU A 55 13.19 -8.15 0.07
N THR A 56 13.87 -9.24 0.44
CA THR A 56 14.19 -10.32 -0.50
C THR A 56 13.41 -11.56 -0.13
N VAL A 57 12.50 -11.98 -1.00
CA VAL A 57 11.71 -13.21 -0.88
C VAL A 57 12.41 -14.30 -1.68
N LEU A 58 12.72 -15.42 -1.02
CA LEU A 58 13.35 -16.56 -1.67
C LEU A 58 12.31 -17.34 -2.49
N PRO A 59 12.74 -18.11 -3.50
CA PRO A 59 11.83 -18.98 -4.23
C PRO A 59 11.10 -19.92 -3.26
N PHE A 60 9.77 -19.99 -3.38
CA PHE A 60 8.91 -20.81 -2.54
C PHE A 60 8.93 -20.46 -1.04
N SER A 61 9.41 -19.28 -0.65
CA SER A 61 9.24 -18.73 0.70
C SER A 61 8.11 -17.71 0.75
N THR A 62 7.64 -17.46 1.97
CA THR A 62 6.69 -16.39 2.30
C THR A 62 7.38 -15.50 3.32
N GLU A 63 7.31 -14.20 3.11
CA GLU A 63 7.74 -13.21 4.10
C GLU A 63 6.48 -12.50 4.61
N GLU A 64 6.36 -12.37 5.92
CA GLU A 64 5.22 -11.73 6.60
C GLU A 64 5.67 -10.40 7.21
N ILE A 65 4.85 -9.37 7.10
CA ILE A 65 5.13 -8.05 7.67
C ILE A 65 3.97 -7.67 8.57
N THR A 66 4.21 -7.69 9.88
CA THR A 66 3.18 -7.39 10.87
C THR A 66 3.17 -5.91 11.26
N PHE A 67 2.00 -5.28 11.23
CA PHE A 67 1.78 -3.93 11.74
C PHE A 67 0.80 -3.92 12.90
N THR A 68 1.24 -3.48 14.08
CA THR A 68 0.35 -3.29 15.23
C THR A 68 -0.46 -2.01 15.10
N VAL A 69 -1.78 -2.16 15.06
CA VAL A 69 -2.75 -1.08 15.07
C VAL A 69 -3.04 -0.67 16.52
N LYS A 70 -2.47 0.45 16.95
CA LYS A 70 -2.66 1.00 18.31
C LYS A 70 -3.86 1.93 18.44
N GLU A 71 -4.33 2.48 17.33
CA GLU A 71 -5.41 3.47 17.29
C GLU A 71 -6.50 3.00 16.32
N GLU A 72 -7.75 2.97 16.79
CA GLU A 72 -8.91 2.66 15.96
C GLU A 72 -9.09 3.71 14.86
N ASN A 73 -9.62 3.29 13.71
CA ASN A 73 -9.85 4.13 12.54
C ASN A 73 -8.57 4.69 11.89
N SER A 74 -7.42 4.13 12.22
CA SER A 74 -6.17 4.40 11.50
C SER A 74 -6.16 3.72 10.13
N TYR A 75 -5.23 4.14 9.27
CA TYR A 75 -5.09 3.60 7.91
C TYR A 75 -3.74 2.90 7.76
N LEU A 76 -3.77 1.69 7.21
CA LEU A 76 -2.60 1.04 6.65
C LEU A 76 -2.53 1.39 5.16
N GLU A 77 -1.48 2.09 4.77
CA GLU A 77 -1.17 2.37 3.37
C GLU A 77 0.06 1.55 2.96
N TRP A 78 0.00 0.96 1.76
CA TRP A 78 1.13 0.26 1.18
C TRP A 78 1.36 0.69 -0.26
N GLU A 79 2.63 0.66 -0.64
CA GLU A 79 3.06 0.75 -2.02
C GLU A 79 4.27 -0.18 -2.21
N PHE A 80 4.24 -1.07 -3.20
CA PHE A 80 5.37 -1.94 -3.50
C PHE A 80 5.61 -2.18 -4.98
N GLU A 81 6.87 -2.51 -5.30
CA GLU A 81 7.33 -2.95 -6.61
C GLU A 81 8.17 -4.22 -6.50
N THR A 82 8.05 -5.10 -7.49
CA THR A 82 8.81 -6.33 -7.65
C THR A 82 9.78 -6.18 -8.82
N LYS A 83 11.03 -6.61 -8.61
CA LYS A 83 12.08 -6.34 -9.61
C LYS A 83 12.07 -7.27 -10.83
N ASN A 84 11.58 -8.51 -10.69
CA ASN A 84 11.83 -9.58 -11.68
C ASN A 84 10.67 -10.54 -11.95
N LYS A 85 9.70 -10.64 -11.05
CA LYS A 85 8.59 -11.59 -11.11
C LYS A 85 7.41 -11.02 -10.34
N ASP A 86 6.23 -11.50 -10.67
CA ASP A 86 5.07 -11.38 -9.79
C ASP A 86 5.32 -12.01 -8.41
N ILE A 87 4.41 -11.67 -7.50
CA ILE A 87 4.37 -12.21 -6.16
C ILE A 87 2.94 -12.49 -5.74
N ASP A 88 2.75 -13.51 -4.90
CA ASP A 88 1.49 -13.66 -4.20
C ASP A 88 1.42 -12.66 -3.03
N PHE A 89 0.40 -11.82 -3.03
CA PHE A 89 0.14 -10.84 -1.98
C PHE A 89 -1.22 -11.11 -1.33
N SER A 90 -1.28 -10.96 -0.02
CA SER A 90 -2.50 -11.00 0.79
C SER A 90 -2.40 -10.00 1.92
N LEU A 91 -3.54 -9.56 2.44
CA LEU A 91 -3.62 -8.77 3.67
C LEU A 91 -4.66 -9.39 4.58
N LEU A 92 -4.25 -9.72 5.80
CA LEU A 92 -5.10 -10.19 6.87
C LEU A 92 -5.13 -9.15 7.99
N PHE A 93 -6.29 -9.00 8.62
CA PHE A 93 -6.42 -8.24 9.84
C PHE A 93 -6.86 -9.15 10.98
N LYS A 94 -6.07 -9.16 12.03
CA LYS A 94 -6.32 -9.90 13.26
C LYS A 94 -6.75 -8.93 14.34
N ARG A 95 -7.98 -9.09 14.82
CA ARG A 95 -8.50 -8.25 15.90
C ARG A 95 -7.91 -8.68 17.24
N GLU A 96 -7.56 -7.71 18.08
CA GLU A 96 -7.23 -8.00 19.48
C GLU A 96 -8.54 -8.18 20.27
N SER A 97 -8.87 -9.44 20.60
CA SER A 97 -10.09 -9.79 21.33
C SER A 97 -9.77 -10.84 22.40
N PRO A 98 -10.40 -10.76 23.60
CA PRO A 98 -10.15 -11.69 24.70
C PRO A 98 -10.80 -13.07 24.50
N GLU A 99 -11.75 -13.20 23.57
CA GLU A 99 -12.63 -14.38 23.49
C GLU A 99 -12.43 -15.21 22.22
N ASP A 100 -11.89 -14.66 21.13
CA ASP A 100 -11.43 -15.43 19.97
C ASP A 100 -10.53 -14.58 19.03
N MET A 101 -9.53 -15.22 18.41
CA MET A 101 -8.72 -14.60 17.36
C MET A 101 -9.46 -14.71 16.02
N GLU A 102 -10.26 -13.70 15.68
CA GLU A 102 -10.90 -13.62 14.37
C GLU A 102 -9.95 -12.94 13.36
N TYR A 103 -9.58 -13.70 12.32
CA TYR A 103 -8.88 -13.16 11.16
C TYR A 103 -9.89 -12.71 10.11
N VAL A 104 -9.84 -11.44 9.76
CA VAL A 104 -10.58 -10.88 8.63
C VAL A 104 -9.62 -10.82 7.45
N VAL A 105 -9.89 -11.63 6.42
CA VAL A 105 -9.15 -11.53 5.15
C VAL A 105 -9.62 -10.28 4.42
N PHE A 106 -8.74 -9.29 4.30
CA PHE A 106 -9.05 -8.05 3.59
C PHE A 106 -8.72 -8.19 2.10
N ILE A 107 -7.50 -8.65 1.79
CA ILE A 107 -7.08 -8.98 0.42
C ILE A 107 -6.79 -10.47 0.39
N PRO A 108 -7.62 -11.26 -0.32
CA PRO A 108 -7.33 -12.66 -0.57
C PRO A 108 -6.00 -12.82 -1.27
N LYS A 109 -5.31 -13.93 -1.00
CA LYS A 109 -4.04 -14.26 -1.66
C LYS A 109 -4.21 -14.26 -3.17
N GLN A 110 -3.53 -13.33 -3.84
CA GLN A 110 -3.61 -13.15 -5.29
C GLN A 110 -2.24 -12.80 -5.87
N ARG A 111 -2.03 -13.18 -7.13
CA ARG A 111 -0.77 -12.95 -7.84
C ARG A 111 -0.77 -11.54 -8.42
N ILE A 112 0.20 -10.73 -8.01
CA ILE A 112 0.36 -9.33 -8.42
C ILE A 112 1.62 -9.18 -9.27
N ASP A 113 1.48 -8.62 -10.46
CA ASP A 113 2.58 -8.17 -11.31
C ASP A 113 2.70 -6.65 -11.25
N THR A 114 3.90 -6.15 -10.98
CA THR A 114 4.21 -4.72 -10.88
C THR A 114 5.19 -4.25 -11.97
N SER A 115 5.32 -5.02 -13.05
CA SER A 115 6.19 -4.71 -14.19
C SER A 115 5.84 -3.38 -14.88
N ASP A 116 4.56 -3.02 -14.87
CA ASP A 116 4.05 -1.79 -15.46
C ASP A 116 3.98 -0.62 -14.48
N GLU A 117 3.36 -0.83 -13.31
CA GLU A 117 3.18 0.17 -12.25
C GLU A 117 3.32 -0.49 -10.85
N SER A 118 3.65 0.33 -9.84
CA SER A 118 3.65 -0.09 -8.44
C SER A 118 2.25 -0.51 -7.98
N GLU A 119 2.18 -1.55 -7.15
CA GLU A 119 0.94 -1.94 -6.49
C GLU A 119 0.75 -1.06 -5.25
N LYS A 120 -0.44 -0.48 -5.10
CA LYS A 120 -0.75 0.44 -3.99
C LYS A 120 -2.15 0.20 -3.45
N GLY A 121 -2.33 0.45 -2.17
CA GLY A 121 -3.64 0.44 -1.58
C GLY A 121 -3.68 1.02 -0.17
N CYS A 122 -4.89 1.11 0.35
CA CYS A 122 -5.15 1.58 1.69
C CYS A 122 -6.24 0.73 2.34
N PHE A 123 -6.06 0.43 3.62
CA PHE A 123 -7.03 -0.27 4.43
C PHE A 123 -7.31 0.52 5.70
N LYS A 124 -8.59 0.72 6.03
CA LYS A 124 -9.00 1.38 7.27
C LYS A 124 -9.14 0.33 8.37
N CYS A 125 -8.26 0.41 9.36
CA CYS A 125 -8.30 -0.43 10.54
C CYS A 125 -9.33 0.12 11.53
N GLU A 126 -10.58 -0.31 11.43
CA GLU A 126 -11.67 0.16 12.31
C GLU A 126 -11.45 -0.19 13.79
N LYS A 127 -10.55 -1.13 14.08
CA LYS A 127 -10.27 -1.65 15.41
C LYS A 127 -8.77 -1.79 15.66
N VAL A 128 -8.40 -1.84 16.93
CA VAL A 128 -7.06 -2.23 17.36
C VAL A 128 -6.81 -3.72 17.10
N GLY A 129 -5.57 -4.06 16.78
CA GLY A 129 -5.19 -5.39 16.32
C GLY A 129 -3.88 -5.41 15.55
N SER A 130 -3.71 -6.37 14.67
CA SER A 130 -2.54 -6.54 13.83
C SER A 130 -2.92 -6.75 12.37
N CYS A 131 -2.25 -6.06 11.45
CA CYS A 131 -2.27 -6.39 10.03
C CYS A 131 -1.08 -7.29 9.69
N GLU A 132 -1.32 -8.33 8.89
CA GLU A 132 -0.33 -9.33 8.45
C GLU A 132 -0.41 -9.54 6.93
#